data_AF-T1BD41-F1
#
_entry.id   AF-T1BD41-F1
#
_cell.length_a   1.000
_cell.length_b   1.000
_cell.length_c   1.000
_cell.angle_alpha   90.00
_cell.angle_beta   90.00
_cell.angle_gamma   90.00
#
_symmetry.space_group_name_H-M   'P 1'
#
loop_
_entity.id
_entity.type
_entity.pdbx_description
1 polymer ?
#
loop_
_entity_poly.entity_id
_entity_poly.type
_entity_poly.pdbx_seq_one_letter_code
_entity_poly.pdbx_strand_id
1 'polypeptide(L)'
;GAWGNLMGRPITIEVARKLLSDILPTTKDLADVERILAEVAGYYGVTSKDIRSRKRTRSMVVARHMAAYLIRDIGHKSYPEIGRELGGRDHSTIIHSCKYI
;
A
#
# COMPACT_ATOMS: atom_id res chain seq x y z
N GLY A 1 23.70 -2.54 7.60
CA GLY A 1 22.83 -3.04 8.68
C GLY A 1 21.92 -4.10 8.12
N ALA A 2 22.14 -5.35 8.50
CA ALA A 2 21.40 -6.50 8.01
C ALA A 2 19.97 -6.52 8.56
N TRP A 3 18.96 -6.40 7.70
CA TRP A 3 17.56 -6.65 8.07
C TRP A 3 17.14 -7.99 7.48
N GLY A 4 17.60 -9.03 8.19
CA GLY A 4 16.82 -10.21 8.57
C GLY A 4 15.73 -10.65 7.62
N ASN A 5 16.12 -11.53 6.72
CA ASN A 5 15.29 -12.53 6.08
C ASN A 5 14.58 -13.38 7.16
N LEU A 6 13.41 -12.95 7.63
CA LEU A 6 12.53 -13.75 8.48
C LEU A 6 11.16 -13.76 7.82
N MET A 7 10.78 -14.96 7.37
CA MET A 7 9.60 -15.31 6.60
C MET A 7 8.36 -14.44 6.90
N GLY A 8 7.81 -13.87 5.84
CA GLY A 8 6.67 -12.97 5.83
C GLY A 8 6.67 -12.28 4.48
N ARG A 9 5.98 -12.92 3.51
CA ARG A 9 5.96 -12.68 2.04
C ARG A 9 6.62 -11.35 1.61
N PRO A 10 7.69 -11.39 0.79
CA PRO A 10 8.42 -10.19 0.42
C PRO A 10 7.47 -9.18 -0.25
N ILE A 11 7.69 -7.90 0.07
CA ILE A 11 7.22 -6.82 -0.78
C ILE A 11 7.95 -6.99 -2.11
N THR A 12 7.20 -7.34 -3.15
CA THR A 12 7.73 -7.47 -4.51
C THR A 12 6.80 -6.81 -5.49
N ILE A 13 7.39 -6.33 -6.58
CA ILE A 13 6.68 -5.86 -7.77
C ILE A 13 5.71 -6.94 -8.28
N GLU A 14 6.02 -8.23 -8.10
CA GLU A 14 5.11 -9.32 -8.48
C GLU A 14 3.81 -9.32 -7.67
N VAL A 15 3.89 -9.12 -6.35
CA VAL A 15 2.70 -8.97 -5.51
C VAL A 15 1.91 -7.73 -5.91
N ALA A 16 2.60 -6.62 -6.16
CA ALA A 16 1.95 -5.40 -6.65
C ALA A 16 1.22 -5.68 -7.97
N ARG A 17 1.86 -6.34 -8.94
CA ARG A 17 1.27 -6.72 -10.24
C ARG A 17 0.05 -7.62 -10.10
N LYS A 18 0.07 -8.55 -9.15
CA LYS A 18 -1.08 -9.41 -8.86
C LYS A 18 -2.26 -8.58 -8.36
N LEU A 19 -2.03 -7.75 -7.34
CA LEU A 19 -3.06 -6.86 -6.79
C LEU A 19 -3.58 -5.86 -7.84
N LEU A 20 -2.69 -5.34 -8.69
CA LEU A 20 -3.03 -4.48 -9.83
C LEU A 20 -4.02 -5.17 -10.77
N SER A 21 -3.78 -6.45 -11.08
CA SER A 21 -4.64 -7.22 -11.98
C SER A 21 -6.04 -7.45 -11.41
N ASP A 22 -6.16 -7.61 -10.09
CA ASP A 22 -7.45 -7.76 -9.38
C ASP A 22 -8.20 -6.42 -9.24
N ILE A 23 -7.46 -5.30 -9.15
CA ILE A 23 -8.02 -3.94 -9.00
C ILE A 23 -8.48 -3.33 -10.33
N LEU A 24 -8.00 -3.82 -11.48
CA LEU A 24 -8.31 -3.31 -12.82
C LEU A 24 -9.49 -4.05 -13.49
N PRO A 25 -10.77 -3.66 -13.28
CA PRO A 25 -11.82 -3.95 -14.24
C PRO A 25 -12.22 -2.71 -15.04
N THR A 26 -12.01 -2.78 -16.36
CA THR A 26 -12.80 -2.19 -17.46
C THR A 26 -12.97 -0.67 -17.58
N THR A 27 -12.75 0.16 -16.55
CA THR A 27 -12.88 1.62 -16.66
C THR A 27 -11.62 2.30 -16.13
N LYS A 28 -10.95 3.07 -16.98
CA LYS A 28 -9.74 3.87 -16.69
C LYS A 28 -9.93 4.98 -15.65
N ASP A 29 -11.10 5.04 -15.02
CA ASP A 29 -11.40 6.02 -13.99
C ASP A 29 -10.82 5.56 -12.66
N LEU A 30 -9.81 6.30 -12.21
CA LEU A 30 -9.35 6.46 -10.83
C LEU A 30 -9.79 5.30 -9.91
N ALA A 31 -8.97 4.26 -9.79
CA ALA A 31 -9.24 3.20 -8.83
C ALA A 31 -9.47 3.82 -7.45
N ASP A 32 -10.64 3.54 -6.87
CA ASP A 32 -11.02 4.05 -5.56
C ASP A 32 -9.97 3.62 -4.53
N VAL A 33 -9.47 4.58 -3.75
CA VAL A 33 -8.50 4.33 -2.68
C VAL A 33 -9.03 3.30 -1.70
N GLU A 34 -10.34 3.31 -1.43
CA GLU A 34 -10.96 2.31 -0.57
C GLU A 34 -10.83 0.89 -1.14
N ARG A 35 -10.96 0.74 -2.47
CA ARG A 35 -10.80 -0.56 -3.13
C ARG A 35 -9.36 -1.06 -3.02
N ILE A 36 -8.38 -0.18 -3.30
CA ILE A 36 -6.96 -0.53 -3.15
C ILE A 36 -6.67 -0.98 -1.72
N LEU A 37 -7.18 -0.24 -0.73
CA LEU A 37 -6.97 -0.57 0.67
C LEU A 37 -7.65 -1.89 1.07
N ALA A 38 -8.84 -2.17 0.56
CA ALA A 38 -9.54 -3.43 0.81
C ALA A 38 -8.77 -4.64 0.25
N GLU A 39 -8.27 -4.55 -0.98
CA GLU A 39 -7.48 -5.63 -1.61
C GLU A 39 -6.17 -5.88 -0.87
N VAL A 40 -5.44 -4.81 -0.54
CA VAL A 40 -4.20 -4.91 0.23
C VAL A 40 -4.46 -5.45 1.63
N ALA A 41 -5.54 -4.99 2.28
CA ALA A 41 -5.95 -5.47 3.59
C ALA A 41 -6.25 -6.98 3.56
N GLY A 42 -7.02 -7.45 2.57
CA GLY A 42 -7.32 -8.86 2.37
C GLY A 42 -6.07 -9.69 2.12
N TYR A 43 -5.14 -9.20 1.30
CA TYR A 43 -3.89 -9.92 0.99
C TYR A 43 -2.98 -10.12 2.22
N TYR A 44 -2.89 -9.11 3.09
CA TYR A 44 -2.03 -9.14 4.28
C TYR A 44 -2.75 -9.56 5.56
N GLY A 45 -4.05 -9.88 5.51
CA GLY A 45 -4.85 -10.27 6.67
C GLY A 45 -4.97 -9.15 7.72
N VAL A 46 -5.01 -7.90 7.29
CA VAL A 46 -5.22 -6.71 8.13
C VAL A 46 -6.53 -6.03 7.73
N THR A 47 -6.93 -4.96 8.43
CA THR A 47 -8.07 -4.14 8.01
C THR A 47 -7.63 -2.83 7.34
N SER A 48 -8.48 -2.22 6.52
CA SER A 48 -8.20 -0.87 5.95
C SER A 48 -7.95 0.16 7.06
N LYS A 49 -8.65 0.03 8.20
CA LYS A 49 -8.43 0.85 9.40
C LYS A 49 -7.04 0.63 10.00
N ASP A 50 -6.53 -0.60 9.99
CA ASP A 50 -5.17 -0.92 10.41
C ASP A 50 -4.13 -0.28 9.46
N ILE A 51 -4.38 -0.31 8.15
CA ILE A 51 -3.52 0.37 7.18
C ILE A 51 -3.51 1.89 7.43
N ARG A 52 -4.62 2.51 7.84
CA ARG A 52 -4.66 3.95 8.20
C ARG A 52 -4.10 4.25 9.59
N SER A 53 -4.15 3.28 10.50
CA SER A 53 -3.69 3.42 11.89
C SER A 53 -2.22 3.79 12.02
N ARG A 54 -1.83 4.39 13.15
CA ARG A 54 -0.44 4.69 13.51
C ARG A 54 0.36 3.48 14.01
N LYS A 55 -0.29 2.33 14.26
CA LYS A 55 0.37 1.11 14.76
C LYS A 55 1.43 0.62 13.76
N ARG A 56 2.60 0.24 14.25
CA ARG A 56 3.78 -0.13 13.45
C ARG A 56 4.09 -1.63 13.45
N THR A 57 3.08 -2.48 13.66
CA THR A 57 3.25 -3.92 13.50
C THR A 57 3.71 -4.23 12.08
N ARG A 58 4.64 -5.18 11.94
CA ARG A 58 5.29 -5.51 10.65
C ARG A 58 4.29 -5.71 9.50
N SER A 59 3.24 -6.50 9.72
CA SER A 59 2.17 -6.74 8.72
C SER A 59 1.49 -5.44 8.27
N MET A 60 1.22 -4.52 9.20
CA MET A 60 0.57 -3.24 8.90
C MET A 60 1.50 -2.27 8.18
N VAL A 61 2.80 -2.28 8.50
CA VAL A 61 3.81 -1.46 7.83
C VAL A 61 3.97 -1.93 6.38
N VAL A 62 4.08 -3.24 6.19
CA VAL A 62 4.18 -3.87 4.87
C VAL A 62 2.93 -3.59 4.03
N ALA A 63 1.74 -3.79 4.59
CA ALA A 63 0.48 -3.46 3.92
C ALA A 63 0.41 -1.97 3.53
N ARG A 64 0.89 -1.05 4.37
CA ARG A 64 0.94 0.37 4.03
C ARG A 64 1.87 0.69 2.88
N HIS A 65 3.05 0.09 2.84
CA HIS A 65 3.98 0.33 1.74
C HIS A 65 3.35 -0.11 0.41
N MET A 66 2.69 -1.27 0.41
CA MET A 66 1.95 -1.77 -0.75
C MET A 66 0.80 -0.84 -1.16
N ALA A 67 -0.03 -0.42 -0.20
CA ALA A 67 -1.11 0.51 -0.47
C ALA A 67 -0.61 1.85 -1.03
N ALA A 68 0.46 2.41 -0.45
CA ALA A 68 1.06 3.66 -0.93
C ALA A 68 1.55 3.54 -2.37
N TYR A 69 2.23 2.44 -2.70
CA TYR A 69 2.68 2.15 -4.06
C TYR A 69 1.51 2.04 -5.04
N LEU A 70 0.49 1.24 -4.72
CA LEU A 70 -0.67 1.02 -5.60
C LEU A 70 -1.53 2.27 -5.79
N ILE A 71 -1.73 3.09 -4.75
CA ILE A 71 -2.44 4.37 -4.88
C ILE A 71 -1.65 5.34 -5.76
N ARG A 72 -0.31 5.27 -5.75
CA ARG A 72 0.53 6.08 -6.63
C ARG A 72 0.49 5.60 -8.08
N ASP A 73 0.59 4.29 -8.28
CA ASP A 73 0.69 3.65 -9.60
C ASP A 73 -0.67 3.67 -10.33
N ILE A 74 -1.75 3.24 -9.66
CA ILE A 74 -3.10 3.13 -10.23
C ILE A 74 -3.92 4.41 -9.99
N GLY A 75 -3.93 4.89 -8.75
CA GLY A 75 -4.79 6.00 -8.35
C GLY A 75 -4.25 7.36 -8.82
N HIS A 76 -3.03 7.39 -9.36
CA HIS A 76 -2.30 8.58 -9.82
C HIS A 76 -2.27 9.75 -8.81
N LYS A 77 -2.52 9.48 -7.53
CA LYS A 77 -2.55 10.51 -6.48
C LYS A 77 -1.14 11.00 -6.17
N SER A 78 -1.03 12.26 -5.75
CA SER A 78 0.22 12.85 -5.28
C SER A 78 0.64 12.28 -3.92
N TYR A 79 1.93 12.35 -3.58
CA TYR A 79 2.42 11.89 -2.27
C TYR A 79 1.72 12.55 -1.06
N PRO A 80 1.40 13.87 -1.09
CA PRO A 80 0.61 14.49 -0.02
C PRO A 80 -0.81 13.93 0.08
N GLU A 81 -1.48 13.65 -1.05
CA GLU A 81 -2.80 13.04 -1.06
C GLU A 81 -2.77 11.64 -0.46
N ILE A 82 -1.82 10.80 -0.89
CA ILE A 82 -1.64 9.45 -0.34
C ILE A 82 -1.40 9.51 1.17
N GLY A 83 -0.60 10.48 1.63
CA GLY A 83 -0.38 10.72 3.06
C GLY A 83 -1.68 10.96 3.83
N ARG A 84 -2.56 11.82 3.29
CA ARG A 84 -3.88 12.08 3.87
C ARG A 84 -4.73 10.82 3.93
N GLU A 85 -4.83 10.08 2.82
CA GLU A 85 -5.60 8.84 2.71
C GLU A 85 -5.15 7.73 3.66
N LEU A 86 -3.85 7.66 3.92
CA LEU A 86 -3.24 6.68 4.84
C LEU A 86 -3.18 7.18 6.29
N GLY A 87 -4.11 8.05 6.70
CA GLY A 87 -4.27 8.50 8.08
C GLY A 87 -3.44 9.73 8.46
N GLY A 88 -3.24 10.66 7.53
CA GLY A 88 -2.53 11.92 7.78
C GLY A 88 -1.02 11.74 7.97
N ARG A 89 -0.40 10.86 7.18
CA ARG A 89 1.04 10.60 7.21
C ARG A 89 1.83 11.64 6.43
N ASP A 90 3.06 11.87 6.88
CA ASP A 90 3.96 12.78 6.19
C ASP A 90 4.32 12.26 4.80
N HIS A 91 4.30 13.16 3.81
CA HIS A 91 4.55 12.82 2.41
C HIS A 91 5.94 12.21 2.16
N SER A 92 6.96 12.57 2.95
CA SER A 92 8.29 11.94 2.85
C SER A 92 8.27 10.46 3.26
N THR A 93 7.37 10.09 4.19
CA THR A 93 7.13 8.69 4.56
C THR A 93 6.53 7.92 3.39
N ILE A 94 5.64 8.55 2.61
CA ILE A 94 5.06 7.94 1.41
C ILE A 94 6.12 7.74 0.33
N ILE A 95 6.99 8.73 0.11
CA ILE A 95 8.12 8.61 -0.83
C ILE A 95 9.01 7.44 -0.44
N HIS A 96 9.37 7.33 0.84
CA HIS A 96 10.17 6.21 1.33
C HIS A 96 9.44 4.86 1.16
N SER A 97 8.13 4.83 1.41
CA SER A 97 7.30 3.64 1.25
C SER A 97 7.28 3.14 -0.20
N CYS A 98 7.18 4.06 -1.17
CA CYS A 98 7.19 3.72 -2.59
C CYS A 98 8.55 3.23 -3.08
N LYS A 99 9.66 3.71 -2.50
CA LYS A 99 11.03 3.24 -2.82
C LYS A 99 11.36 1.86 -2.26
N TYR A 100 10.55 1.37 -1.32
CA TYR A 100 10.78 0.09 -0.66
C TYR A 100 10.18 -1.10 -1.44
N ILE A 101 9.36 -0.82 -2.46
CA ILE A 101 8.68 -1.80 -3.33
C ILE A 101 9.47 -1.97 -4.62
#